data_AF-A0A7C5XHC3-F1
#
_entry.id   AF-A0A7C5XHC3-F1
#
_cell.length_a   1.000
_cell.length_b   1.000
_cell.length_c   1.000
_cell.angle_alpha   90.00
_cell.angle_beta   90.00
_cell.angle_gamma   90.00
#
_symmetry.space_group_name_H-M   'P 1'
#
loop_
_entity.id
_entity.type
_entity.pdbx_description
1 polymer ?
#
loop_
_entity_poly.entity_id
_entity_poly.type
_entity_poly.pdbx_seq_one_letter_code
_entity_poly.pdbx_strand_id
1 'polypeptide(L)'
;MELYMALMIIVGVMVAWVLHRFGFSTLLGYIFGGIFIAFLSPYIGLDISKTISYFEPLRWLGITLLAFDIGASISFKEIEKSVYRVLACESMLYLFALLSSSIAIYVFSLNPIDKLLIFLIMVNSSTIA
;
A
#
# COMPACT_ATOMS: atom_id res chain seq x y z
N MET A 1 -6.60 19.37 15.79
CA MET A 1 -6.60 17.91 15.54
C MET A 1 -7.20 17.62 14.15
N GLU A 2 -8.43 18.05 13.89
CA GLU A 2 -9.05 17.99 12.54
C GLU A 2 -8.25 18.76 11.48
N LEU A 3 -7.68 19.91 11.85
CA LEU A 3 -6.83 20.72 10.97
C LEU A 3 -5.61 19.93 10.43
N TYR A 4 -5.00 19.07 11.24
CA TYR A 4 -3.81 18.31 10.84
C TYR A 4 -4.16 17.20 9.85
N MET A 5 -5.27 16.51 10.09
CA MET A 5 -5.80 15.50 9.17
C MET A 5 -6.19 16.13 7.83
N ALA A 6 -6.91 17.26 7.86
CA ALA A 6 -7.27 17.99 6.66
C ALA A 6 -6.02 18.47 5.89
N LEU A 7 -5.01 18.98 6.59
CA LEU A 7 -3.76 19.44 5.97
C LEU A 7 -2.98 18.29 5.32
N MET A 8 -2.93 17.11 5.96
CA MET A 8 -2.32 15.92 5.35
C MET A 8 -3.04 15.50 4.07
N ILE A 9 -4.37 15.50 4.06
CA ILE A 9 -5.16 15.14 2.89
C ILE A 9 -4.98 16.18 1.77
N ILE A 10 -5.07 17.47 2.10
CA ILE A 10 -4.93 18.56 1.11
C ILE A 10 -3.56 18.53 0.46
N VAL A 11 -2.49 18.42 1.25
CA VAL A 11 -1.12 18.36 0.71
C VAL A 11 -0.92 17.08 -0.11
N GLY A 12 -1.40 15.93 0.38
CA GLY A 12 -1.32 14.67 -0.35
C GLY A 12 -2.03 14.72 -1.70
N VAL A 13 -3.26 15.23 -1.74
CA VAL A 13 -4.04 15.40 -2.97
C VAL A 13 -3.39 16.42 -3.91
N MET A 14 -2.88 17.53 -3.38
CA MET A 14 -2.21 18.55 -4.18
C MET A 14 -0.94 18.00 -4.84
N VAL A 15 -0.10 17.27 -4.09
CA VAL A 15 1.11 16.63 -4.64
C VAL A 15 0.74 15.54 -5.66
N ALA A 16 -0.27 14.72 -5.37
CA ALA A 16 -0.73 13.70 -6.30
C ALA A 16 -1.31 14.30 -7.60
N TRP A 17 -2.05 15.39 -7.50
CA TRP A 17 -2.58 16.12 -8.66
C TRP A 17 -1.46 16.70 -9.53
N VAL A 18 -0.44 17.30 -8.90
CA VAL A 18 0.73 17.83 -9.62
C VAL A 18 1.47 16.69 -10.34
N LEU A 19 1.79 15.60 -9.65
CA LEU A 19 2.50 14.45 -10.23
C LEU A 19 1.70 13.78 -11.34
N HIS A 20 0.38 13.66 -11.19
CA HIS A 20 -0.48 13.13 -12.22
C HIS A 20 -0.44 13.98 -13.50
N ARG A 21 -0.37 15.31 -13.37
CA ARG A 21 -0.23 16.23 -14.51
C ARG A 21 1.08 16.04 -15.28
N PHE A 22 2.11 15.53 -14.63
CA PHE A 22 3.39 15.17 -15.26
C PHE A 22 3.41 13.74 -15.83
N GLY A 23 2.28 13.01 -15.79
CA GLY A 23 2.17 11.66 -16.33
C GLY A 23 2.58 10.55 -15.36
N PHE A 24 2.84 10.86 -14.08
CA PHE A 24 3.11 9.85 -13.06
C PHE A 24 1.82 9.23 -12.52
N SER A 25 1.94 8.03 -11.95
CA SER A 25 0.85 7.37 -11.23
C SER A 25 0.44 8.19 -10.00
N THR A 26 -0.87 8.31 -9.77
CA THR A 26 -1.45 8.97 -8.59
C THR A 26 -0.98 8.33 -7.29
N LEU A 27 -0.69 7.02 -7.28
CA LEU A 27 -0.16 6.30 -6.12
C LEU A 27 1.24 6.80 -5.73
N LEU A 28 2.13 7.02 -6.70
CA LEU A 28 3.43 7.67 -6.45
C LEU A 28 3.22 9.07 -5.88
N GLY A 29 2.23 9.79 -6.42
CA GLY A 29 1.73 11.06 -5.91
C GLY A 29 1.49 11.07 -4.40
N TYR A 30 0.68 10.14 -3.92
CA TYR A 30 0.35 10.03 -2.49
C TYR A 30 1.56 9.63 -1.63
N ILE A 31 2.44 8.75 -2.12
CA ILE A 31 3.67 8.36 -1.42
C ILE A 31 4.58 9.57 -1.24
N PHE A 32 4.85 10.31 -2.32
CA PHE A 32 5.67 11.52 -2.25
C PHE A 32 5.03 12.61 -1.39
N GLY A 33 3.69 12.74 -1.41
CA GLY A 33 2.96 13.62 -0.52
C GLY A 33 3.23 13.32 0.96
N GLY A 34 3.19 12.04 1.35
CA GLY A 34 3.52 11.61 2.71
C GLY A 34 4.96 11.92 3.12
N ILE A 35 5.94 11.65 2.23
CA ILE A 35 7.36 11.99 2.46
C ILE A 35 7.54 13.50 2.62
N PHE A 36 6.88 14.29 1.77
CA PHE A 36 6.96 15.75 1.82
C PHE A 36 6.39 16.31 3.13
N ILE A 37 5.25 15.80 3.59
CA ILE A 37 4.66 16.20 4.88
C ILE A 37 5.58 15.80 6.05
N ALA A 38 6.16 14.60 6.03
CA ALA A 38 7.09 14.16 7.07
C ALA A 38 8.31 15.11 7.16
N PHE A 39 8.85 15.51 6.01
CA PHE A 39 9.96 16.46 5.92
C PHE A 39 9.58 17.88 6.38
N LEU A 40 8.35 18.33 6.11
CA LEU A 40 7.83 19.63 6.57
C LEU A 40 7.43 19.62 8.05
N SER A 41 7.22 18.45 8.66
CA SER A 41 6.69 18.34 10.02
C SER A 41 7.48 19.08 11.11
N PRO A 42 8.83 19.06 11.15
CA PRO A 42 9.59 19.81 12.16
C PRO A 42 9.46 21.34 11.98
N TYR A 43 9.18 21.83 10.76
CA TYR A 43 9.04 23.25 10.47
C TYR A 43 7.65 23.80 10.83
N ILE A 44 6.63 22.95 10.80
CA ILE A 44 5.22 23.33 11.05
C ILE A 44 4.80 23.04 12.51
N GLY A 45 5.67 22.39 13.30
CA GLY A 45 5.32 21.95 14.66
C GLY A 45 4.30 20.79 14.64
N LEU A 46 4.29 20.01 13.57
CA LEU A 46 3.46 18.82 13.43
C LEU A 46 4.03 17.72 14.33
N ASP A 47 3.29 17.41 15.39
CA ASP A 47 3.66 16.37 16.35
C ASP A 47 3.34 14.99 15.76
N ILE A 48 4.33 14.41 15.04
CA ILE A 48 4.22 13.10 14.37
C ILE A 48 3.76 12.00 15.34
N SER A 49 4.12 12.11 16.63
CA SER A 49 3.75 11.15 17.67
C SER A 49 2.24 11.00 17.83
N LYS A 50 1.49 12.10 17.72
CA LYS A 50 0.02 12.11 17.77
C LYS A 50 -0.59 11.55 16.49
N THR A 51 0.07 11.76 15.35
CA THR A 51 -0.39 11.24 14.04
C THR A 51 -0.31 9.72 13.98
N ILE A 52 0.70 9.11 14.62
CA ILE A 52 0.87 7.65 14.69
C ILE A 52 -0.34 6.98 15.37
N SER A 53 -0.93 7.60 16.39
CA SER A 53 -2.13 7.06 17.06
C SER A 53 -3.34 6.93 16.13
N TYR A 54 -3.42 7.76 15.09
CA TYR A 54 -4.49 7.70 14.08
C TYR A 54 -4.13 6.85 12.86
N PHE A 55 -2.86 6.50 12.70
CA PHE A 55 -2.40 5.73 11.55
C PHE A 55 -3.09 4.37 11.48
N GLU A 56 -3.19 3.66 12.60
CA GLU A 56 -3.77 2.33 12.64
C GLU A 56 -5.26 2.31 12.23
N PRO A 57 -6.16 3.12 12.82
CA PRO A 57 -7.56 3.17 12.39
C PRO A 57 -7.72 3.68 10.95
N LEU A 58 -6.93 4.66 10.51
CA LEU A 58 -6.98 5.13 9.11
C LEU A 58 -6.51 4.05 8.13
N ARG A 59 -5.49 3.27 8.49
CA ARG A 59 -5.00 2.16 7.67
C ARG A 59 -6.11 1.12 7.47
N TRP A 60 -6.78 0.72 8.56
CA TRP A 60 -7.90 -0.22 8.49
C TRP A 60 -9.06 0.32 7.66
N LEU A 61 -9.42 1.59 7.82
CA LEU A 61 -10.47 2.22 7.06
C LEU A 61 -10.11 2.31 5.56
N GLY A 62 -8.89 2.72 5.24
CA GLY A 62 -8.42 2.83 3.86
C GLY A 62 -8.39 1.47 3.15
N ILE A 63 -7.87 0.43 3.80
CA ILE A 63 -7.82 -0.92 3.23
C ILE A 63 -9.23 -1.49 3.03
N THR A 64 -10.14 -1.29 4.00
CA THR A 64 -11.52 -1.80 3.88
C THR A 64 -12.31 -1.10 2.78
N LEU A 65 -12.20 0.22 2.66
CA LEU A 65 -12.82 0.96 1.56
C LEU A 65 -12.26 0.56 0.19
N LEU A 66 -10.94 0.39 0.09
CA LEU A 66 -10.30 -0.05 -1.15
C LEU A 66 -10.74 -1.46 -1.54
N ALA A 67 -10.76 -2.40 -0.59
CA ALA A 67 -11.24 -3.76 -0.84
C ALA A 67 -12.73 -3.78 -1.23
N PHE A 68 -13.53 -2.91 -0.62
CA PHE A 68 -14.94 -2.75 -0.98
C PHE A 68 -15.13 -2.21 -2.40
N ASP A 69 -14.37 -1.19 -2.79
CA ASP A 69 -14.43 -0.61 -4.14
C ASP A 69 -13.99 -1.62 -5.21
N ILE A 70 -12.89 -2.34 -4.97
CA ILE A 70 -12.46 -3.44 -5.84
C ILE A 70 -13.55 -4.51 -5.93
N GLY A 71 -14.08 -4.97 -4.80
CA GLY A 71 -15.13 -5.99 -4.78
C GLY A 71 -16.43 -5.56 -5.47
N ALA A 72 -16.81 -4.28 -5.35
CA ALA A 72 -17.99 -3.72 -5.99
C ALA A 72 -17.80 -3.54 -7.51
N SER A 73 -16.56 -3.31 -7.97
CA SER A 73 -16.23 -3.14 -9.38
C SER A 73 -16.24 -4.45 -10.19
N ILE A 74 -16.10 -5.60 -9.52
CA ILE A 74 -16.00 -6.91 -10.18
C ILE A 74 -17.38 -7.56 -10.30
N SER A 75 -17.77 -7.95 -11.52
CA SER A 75 -19.04 -8.67 -11.71
C SER A 75 -18.90 -10.16 -11.38
N PHE A 76 -19.87 -10.71 -10.65
CA PHE A 76 -19.89 -12.15 -10.29
C PHE A 76 -19.79 -13.09 -11.52
N LYS A 77 -20.32 -12.65 -12.67
CA LYS A 77 -20.29 -13.41 -13.94
C LYS A 77 -18.91 -13.44 -14.59
N GLU A 78 -18.08 -12.42 -14.37
CA GLU A 78 -16.69 -12.40 -14.81
C GLU A 78 -15.80 -13.24 -13.90
N ILE A 79 -16.08 -13.24 -12.58
CA ILE A 79 -15.38 -14.10 -11.61
C ILE A 79 -15.51 -15.56 -12.04
N GLU A 80 -16.74 -16.06 -12.24
CA GLU A 80 -17.00 -17.47 -12.57
C GLU A 80 -16.21 -17.95 -13.80
N LYS A 81 -16.08 -17.09 -14.83
CA LYS A 81 -15.33 -17.40 -16.06
C LYS A 81 -13.83 -17.34 -15.89
N SER A 82 -13.34 -16.59 -14.90
CA SER A 82 -11.92 -16.33 -14.68
C SER A 82 -11.34 -17.06 -13.46
N VAL A 83 -12.15 -17.73 -12.63
CA VAL A 83 -11.71 -18.40 -11.38
C VAL A 83 -10.46 -19.25 -11.59
N TYR A 84 -10.46 -20.12 -12.60
CA TYR A 84 -9.31 -20.99 -12.86
C TYR A 84 -8.05 -20.20 -13.23
N ARG A 85 -8.19 -19.11 -14.00
CA ARG A 85 -7.07 -18.25 -14.38
C ARG A 85 -6.56 -17.45 -13.20
N VAL A 86 -7.46 -16.93 -12.37
CA VAL A 86 -7.11 -16.20 -11.14
C VAL A 86 -6.41 -17.13 -10.15
N LEU A 87 -6.95 -18.32 -9.88
CA LEU A 87 -6.31 -19.30 -9.01
C LEU A 87 -4.93 -19.75 -9.52
N ALA A 88 -4.80 -19.96 -10.83
CA ALA A 88 -3.50 -20.29 -11.43
C ALA A 88 -2.50 -19.13 -11.29
N CYS A 89 -2.95 -17.89 -11.51
CA CYS A 89 -2.13 -16.70 -11.35
C CYS A 89 -1.68 -16.50 -9.90
N GLU A 90 -2.62 -16.56 -8.95
CA GLU A 90 -2.36 -16.47 -7.51
C GLU A 90 -1.36 -17.54 -7.07
N SER A 91 -1.61 -18.82 -7.40
CA SER A 91 -0.68 -19.91 -7.03
C SER A 91 0.73 -19.72 -7.58
N MET A 92 0.87 -19.19 -8.79
CA MET A 92 2.19 -18.82 -9.33
C MET A 92 2.81 -17.64 -8.58
N LEU A 93 2.04 -16.62 -8.24
CA LEU A 93 2.52 -15.47 -7.45
C LEU A 93 3.02 -15.90 -6.07
N TYR A 94 2.33 -16.83 -5.39
CA TYR A 94 2.81 -17.43 -4.14
C TYR A 94 4.19 -18.09 -4.30
N LEU A 95 4.39 -18.86 -5.38
CA LEU A 95 5.67 -19.50 -5.66
C LEU A 95 6.77 -18.46 -5.94
N PHE A 96 6.46 -17.42 -6.71
CA PHE A 96 7.42 -16.33 -6.96
C PHE A 96 7.76 -15.53 -5.70
N ALA A 97 6.79 -15.27 -4.82
CA ALA A 97 7.02 -14.62 -3.53
C ALA A 97 7.94 -15.48 -2.64
N LEU A 98 7.76 -16.80 -2.64
CA LEU A 98 8.60 -17.72 -1.88
C LEU A 98 10.04 -17.79 -2.44
N LEU A 99 10.19 -17.76 -3.76
CA LEU A 99 11.49 -17.69 -4.42
C LEU A 99 12.19 -16.36 -4.11
N SER A 100 11.47 -15.24 -4.24
CA SER A 100 11.97 -13.89 -4.01
C SER A 100 12.43 -13.69 -2.56
N SER A 101 11.64 -14.12 -1.58
CA SER A 101 12.03 -14.09 -0.17
C SER A 101 13.27 -14.94 0.13
N SER A 102 13.45 -16.06 -0.58
CA SER A 102 14.65 -16.89 -0.46
C SER A 102 15.90 -16.20 -1.02
N ILE A 103 15.77 -15.52 -2.16
CA ILE A 103 16.85 -14.70 -2.75
C ILE A 103 17.19 -13.55 -1.81
N ALA A 104 16.20 -12.89 -1.21
CA ALA A 104 16.41 -11.80 -0.27
C ALA A 104 17.22 -12.22 0.95
N ILE A 105 16.95 -13.39 1.55
CA ILE A 105 17.83 -13.91 2.63
C ILE A 105 19.25 -14.06 2.14
N TYR A 106 19.44 -14.69 0.97
CA TYR A 106 20.77 -15.00 0.47
C TYR A 106 21.59 -13.72 0.22
N VAL A 107 20.96 -12.68 -0.33
CA VAL A 107 21.61 -11.40 -0.63
C VAL A 107 21.88 -10.58 0.64
N PHE A 108 20.92 -10.53 1.56
CA PHE A 108 20.99 -9.66 2.74
C PHE A 108 21.46 -10.39 4.02
N SER A 109 21.77 -11.68 3.94
CA SER A 109 22.15 -12.53 5.08
C SER A 109 21.16 -12.46 6.26
N LEU A 110 19.86 -12.45 5.94
CA LEU A 110 18.78 -12.26 6.92
C LEU A 110 18.45 -13.55 7.69
N ASN A 111 17.80 -13.39 8.84
CA ASN A 111 17.35 -14.54 9.62
C ASN A 111 16.17 -15.26 8.96
N PRO A 112 15.93 -16.54 9.30
CA PRO A 112 14.79 -17.30 8.78
C PRO A 112 13.42 -16.69 9.10
N ILE A 113 13.33 -15.94 10.20
CA ILE A 113 12.11 -15.23 10.62
C ILE A 113 11.82 -14.06 9.67
N ASP A 114 12.86 -13.33 9.27
CA ASP A 114 12.74 -12.19 8.35
C ASP A 114 12.30 -12.65 6.96
N LYS A 115 12.73 -13.85 6.53
CA LYS A 115 12.20 -14.49 5.33
C LYS A 115 10.69 -14.62 5.36
N LEU A 116 10.18 -15.15 6.46
CA LEU A 116 8.76 -15.43 6.63
C LEU A 116 7.97 -14.11 6.63
N LEU A 117 8.51 -13.07 7.26
CA LEU A 117 7.94 -11.71 7.19
C LEU A 117 7.93 -11.16 5.77
N ILE A 118 9.04 -11.20 5.04
CA ILE A 118 9.13 -10.72 3.65
C ILE A 118 8.17 -11.49 2.75
N PHE A 119 8.10 -12.81 2.91
CA PHE A 119 7.17 -13.66 2.19
C PHE A 119 5.72 -13.25 2.47
N LEU A 120 5.32 -13.09 3.73
CA LEU A 120 3.97 -12.67 4.11
C LEU A 120 3.61 -11.27 3.57
N ILE A 121 4.56 -10.33 3.57
CA ILE A 121 4.36 -8.98 2.99
C ILE A 121 4.11 -9.07 1.49
N MET A 122 4.90 -9.89 0.78
CA MET A 122 4.72 -10.09 -0.67
C MET A 122 3.40 -10.79 -1.00
N VAL A 123 3.02 -11.80 -0.22
CA VAL A 123 1.74 -12.50 -0.36
C VAL A 123 0.55 -11.56 -0.15
N ASN A 124 0.57 -10.72 0.88
CA ASN A 124 -0.50 -9.74 1.11
C ASN A 124 -0.65 -8.75 -0.06
N SER A 125 0.44 -8.43 -0.74
CA SER A 125 0.40 -7.56 -1.92
C SER A 125 -0.27 -8.24 -3.12
N SER A 126 -0.21 -9.57 -3.22
CA SER A 126 -0.90 -10.38 -4.25
C SER A 126 -2.42 -10.26 -4.13
N THR A 127 -2.95 -10.30 -2.92
CA THR A 127 -4.42 -10.26 -2.69
C THR A 127 -5.09 -8.93 -3.03
N ILE A 128 -4.31 -7.89 -3.31
CA ILE A 128 -4.78 -6.54 -3.63
C ILE A 128 -4.56 -6.22 -5.12
N ALA A 129 -3.80 -7.06 -5.85
CA ALA A 129 -3.44 -6.86 -7.25
C ALA A 129 -4.45 -7.45 -8.24
#